data_AF-A0A5Q4ESV0-F1
#
_entry.id   AF-A0A5Q4ESV0-F1
#
_cell.length_a   1.000
_cell.length_b   1.000
_cell.length_c   1.000
_cell.angle_alpha   90.00
_cell.angle_beta   90.00
_cell.angle_gamma   90.00
#
_symmetry.space_group_name_H-M   'P 1'
#
loop_
_entity.id
_entity.type
_entity.pdbx_description
1 polymer ?
#
loop_
_entity_poly.entity_id
_entity_poly.type
_entity_poly.pdbx_seq_one_letter_code
_entity_poly.pdbx_strand_id
1 'polypeptide(L)'
;MAMCFQHSLSRLPARGGPLVRRRTARPTPATVSPMKAVLFAVLAGLCWGIGELFTRSVLQTRQIGPITAIAVRSTVALPVLWIAYLITVHIAGAEPHDWMKADTGTLLKLILGSGLVAGAAAMVFFYMALNLGEISRVKPIAFALAPATAVLLGWMILHEPMTVRKGVAVALILAGVVLLTGGGAKH
;
A
#
# COMPACT_ATOMS: atom_id res chain seq x y z
N MET A 1 7.76 -13.38 89.47
CA MET A 1 8.50 -13.64 88.22
C MET A 1 7.92 -12.70 87.16
N ALA A 2 8.25 -11.41 87.07
CA ALA A 2 9.54 -10.75 86.87
C ALA A 2 10.19 -11.01 85.48
N MET A 3 10.40 -9.90 84.74
CA MET A 3 11.24 -9.67 83.54
C MET A 3 10.64 -10.10 82.19
N CYS A 4 10.71 -9.38 81.06
CA CYS A 4 11.41 -8.14 80.63
C CYS A 4 10.73 -7.69 79.30
N PHE A 5 10.14 -6.49 79.19
CA PHE A 5 10.69 -5.24 78.63
C PHE A 5 10.76 -5.09 77.09
N GLN A 6 10.14 -3.99 76.63
CA GLN A 6 10.16 -3.40 75.29
C GLN A 6 11.55 -3.09 74.73
N HIS A 7 11.73 -3.30 73.43
CA HIS A 7 12.44 -2.48 72.42
C HIS A 7 12.31 -3.26 71.09
N SER A 8 11.92 -2.74 69.93
CA SER A 8 12.38 -1.52 69.29
C SER A 8 11.43 -1.15 68.15
N LEU A 9 11.01 0.12 68.09
CA LEU A 9 10.62 0.76 66.83
C LEU A 9 11.78 0.65 65.83
N SER A 10 11.47 0.36 64.56
CA SER A 10 11.93 1.12 63.38
C SER A 10 11.78 0.28 62.11
N ARG A 11 11.45 1.01 61.02
CA ARG A 11 11.56 0.63 59.59
C ARG A 11 10.29 0.12 58.92
N LEU A 12 9.38 1.07 58.67
CA LEU A 12 8.80 1.20 57.34
C LEU A 12 9.93 1.29 56.29
N PRO A 13 9.75 0.69 55.11
CA PRO A 13 10.20 1.34 53.90
C PRO A 13 9.00 1.58 52.98
N ALA A 14 8.64 2.85 52.88
CA ALA A 14 8.11 3.39 51.64
C ALA A 14 9.08 3.08 50.50
N ARG A 15 8.58 2.57 49.38
CA ARG A 15 9.18 2.78 48.06
C ARG A 15 8.17 2.46 46.98
N GLY A 16 7.45 3.50 46.57
CA GLY A 16 6.95 3.59 45.21
C GLY A 16 8.15 3.53 44.26
N GLY A 17 8.25 2.43 43.51
CA GLY A 17 9.09 2.35 42.33
C GLY A 17 8.22 2.63 41.10
N PRO A 18 8.71 3.39 40.10
CA PRO A 18 7.94 3.65 38.90
C PRO A 18 7.67 2.33 38.18
N LEU A 19 6.40 2.08 37.84
CA LEU A 19 5.99 1.05 36.90
C LEU A 19 6.73 1.30 35.58
N VAL A 20 7.89 0.68 35.41
CA VAL A 20 8.61 0.60 34.14
C VAL A 20 7.69 -0.18 33.21
N ARG A 21 6.89 0.56 32.46
CA ARG A 21 6.06 0.08 31.35
C ARG A 21 7.02 -0.65 30.41
N ARG A 22 7.06 -1.99 30.50
CA ARG A 22 7.77 -2.84 29.53
C ARG A 22 7.27 -2.41 28.15
N ARG A 23 8.10 -1.66 27.41
CA ARG A 23 7.95 -1.52 25.97
C ARG A 23 8.00 -2.94 25.44
N THR A 24 6.84 -3.50 25.10
CA THR A 24 6.77 -4.64 24.21
C THR A 24 7.60 -4.26 22.99
N ALA A 25 8.74 -4.92 22.82
CA ALA A 25 9.50 -4.81 21.60
C ALA A 25 8.52 -5.11 20.47
N ARG A 26 8.29 -4.13 19.57
CA ARG A 26 7.52 -4.43 18.35
C ARG A 26 8.26 -5.60 17.69
N PRO A 27 7.56 -6.67 17.28
CA PRO A 27 8.20 -7.70 16.48
C PRO A 27 8.83 -7.01 15.27
N THR A 28 10.11 -7.28 15.06
CA THR A 28 10.86 -6.81 13.89
C THR A 28 10.08 -7.27 12.65
N PRO A 29 9.66 -6.38 11.75
CA PRO A 29 8.97 -6.82 10.54
C PRO A 29 9.89 -7.80 9.82
N ALA A 30 9.36 -8.97 9.47
CA ALA A 30 10.09 -10.00 8.75
C ALA A 30 10.82 -9.33 7.57
N THR A 31 12.15 -9.40 7.56
CA THR A 31 12.98 -8.83 6.50
C THR A 31 12.69 -9.61 5.23
N VAL A 32 11.68 -9.18 4.46
CA VAL A 32 11.44 -9.68 3.12
C VAL A 32 12.73 -9.39 2.34
N SER A 33 13.37 -10.43 1.80
CA SER A 33 14.61 -10.23 1.06
C SER A 33 14.34 -9.29 -0.12
N PRO A 34 15.18 -8.26 -0.36
CA PRO A 34 14.95 -7.28 -1.43
C PRO A 34 14.69 -7.91 -2.81
N MET A 35 15.34 -9.05 -3.07
CA MET A 35 15.16 -9.84 -4.29
C MET A 35 13.73 -10.38 -4.46
N LYS A 36 13.07 -10.82 -3.37
CA LYS A 36 11.67 -11.27 -3.43
C LYS A 36 10.71 -10.12 -3.75
N ALA A 37 10.94 -8.94 -3.16
CA ALA A 37 10.13 -7.76 -3.43
C ALA A 37 10.23 -7.32 -4.91
N VAL A 38 11.45 -7.31 -5.47
CA VAL A 38 11.66 -7.01 -6.89
C VAL A 38 10.96 -8.04 -7.79
N LEU A 39 11.04 -9.33 -7.45
CA LEU A 39 10.34 -10.38 -8.20
C LEU A 39 8.82 -10.16 -8.24
N PHE A 40 8.19 -9.90 -7.09
CA PHE A 40 6.74 -9.62 -7.05
C PHE A 40 6.37 -8.34 -7.80
N ALA A 41 7.20 -7.31 -7.75
CA ALA A 41 6.98 -6.07 -8.50
C ALA A 41 7.05 -6.31 -10.03
N VAL A 42 8.00 -7.13 -10.49
CA VAL A 42 8.11 -7.51 -11.91
C VAL A 42 6.89 -8.32 -12.34
N LEU A 43 6.49 -9.34 -11.57
CA LEU A 43 5.30 -10.15 -11.85
C LEU A 43 4.04 -9.28 -11.90
N ALA A 44 3.86 -8.37 -10.93
CA ALA A 44 2.74 -7.43 -10.92
C ALA A 44 2.74 -6.54 -12.18
N GLY A 45 3.91 -6.02 -12.57
CA GLY A 45 4.08 -5.23 -13.79
C GLY A 45 3.69 -6.01 -15.04
N LEU A 46 4.08 -7.28 -15.16
CA LEU A 46 3.70 -8.16 -16.26
C LEU A 46 2.20 -8.45 -16.28
N CYS A 47 1.59 -8.74 -15.13
CA CYS A 47 0.15 -8.98 -15.02
C CYS A 47 -0.67 -7.77 -15.46
N TRP A 48 -0.32 -6.57 -15.00
CA TRP A 48 -0.93 -5.32 -15.50
C TRP A 48 -0.64 -5.16 -17.00
N GLY A 49 0.62 -5.31 -17.43
CA GLY A 49 1.02 -5.25 -18.85
C GLY A 49 0.09 -6.04 -19.78
N ILE A 50 -0.07 -7.33 -19.49
CA ILE A 50 -0.88 -8.27 -20.27
C ILE A 50 -2.38 -7.99 -20.10
N GLY A 51 -2.86 -7.80 -18.86
CA GLY A 51 -4.29 -7.60 -18.56
C GLY A 51 -4.89 -6.36 -19.24
N GLU A 52 -4.13 -5.27 -19.34
CA GLU A 52 -4.65 -4.05 -19.95
C GLU A 52 -4.71 -4.11 -21.47
N LEU A 53 -3.91 -4.96 -22.12
CA LEU A 53 -4.05 -5.23 -23.56
C LEU A 53 -5.44 -5.82 -23.87
N PHE A 54 -5.87 -6.80 -23.08
CA PHE A 54 -7.22 -7.36 -23.19
C PHE A 54 -8.30 -6.32 -22.87
N THR A 55 -8.10 -5.52 -21.82
CA THR A 55 -9.03 -4.46 -21.45
C THR A 55 -9.25 -3.48 -22.61
N ARG A 56 -8.17 -2.97 -23.23
CA ARG A 56 -8.29 -2.08 -24.37
C ARG A 56 -8.95 -2.75 -25.57
N SER A 57 -8.60 -4.00 -25.85
CA SER A 57 -9.22 -4.77 -26.94
C SER A 57 -10.74 -4.82 -26.77
N VAL A 58 -11.22 -5.07 -25.55
CA VAL A 58 -12.65 -5.05 -25.22
C VAL A 58 -13.27 -3.66 -25.40
N LEU A 59 -12.64 -2.60 -24.86
CA LEU A 59 -13.17 -1.23 -24.97
C LEU A 59 -13.25 -0.74 -26.42
N GLN A 60 -12.33 -1.18 -27.28
CA GLN A 60 -12.30 -0.80 -28.69
C GLN A 60 -13.48 -1.39 -29.49
N THR A 61 -14.10 -2.47 -29.03
CA THR A 61 -15.31 -3.03 -29.67
C THR A 61 -16.52 -2.10 -29.59
N ARG A 62 -16.51 -1.12 -28.68
CA ARG A 62 -17.63 -0.22 -28.33
C ARG A 62 -18.90 -0.91 -27.82
N GLN A 63 -18.87 -2.24 -27.61
CA GLN A 63 -19.99 -2.98 -27.03
C GLN A 63 -19.99 -2.91 -25.49
N ILE A 64 -18.82 -2.71 -24.90
CA ILE A 64 -18.62 -2.68 -23.44
C ILE A 64 -18.01 -1.32 -23.07
N GLY A 65 -18.70 -0.56 -22.23
CA GLY A 65 -18.21 0.72 -21.72
C GLY A 65 -17.16 0.58 -20.61
N PRO A 66 -16.39 1.64 -20.30
CA PRO A 66 -15.32 1.61 -19.31
C PRO A 66 -15.81 1.25 -17.89
N ILE A 67 -17.00 1.75 -17.51
CA ILE A 67 -17.59 1.46 -16.20
C ILE A 67 -18.01 -0.02 -16.09
N THR A 68 -18.61 -0.57 -17.13
CA THR A 68 -18.95 -2.00 -17.19
C THR A 68 -17.69 -2.86 -17.14
N ALA A 69 -16.66 -2.50 -17.90
CA ALA A 69 -15.41 -3.25 -17.94
C ALA A 69 -14.72 -3.31 -16.55
N ILE A 70 -14.64 -2.18 -15.83
CA ILE A 70 -14.07 -2.18 -14.49
C ILE A 70 -14.96 -2.89 -13.48
N ALA A 71 -16.29 -2.76 -13.57
CA ALA A 71 -17.21 -3.49 -12.69
C ALA A 71 -17.04 -5.00 -12.85
N VAL A 72 -17.01 -5.51 -14.08
CA VAL A 72 -16.79 -6.95 -14.35
C VAL A 72 -15.40 -7.38 -13.87
N ARG A 73 -14.34 -6.62 -14.14
CA ARG A 73 -12.98 -6.89 -13.64
C ARG A 73 -12.96 -7.01 -12.11
N SER A 74 -13.59 -6.08 -11.40
CA SER A 74 -13.65 -6.08 -9.94
C SER A 74 -14.47 -7.26 -9.40
N THR A 75 -15.61 -7.58 -10.03
CA THR A 75 -16.43 -8.73 -9.65
C THR A 75 -15.67 -10.05 -9.78
N VAL A 76 -14.85 -10.21 -10.82
CA VAL A 76 -14.01 -11.41 -11.01
C VAL A 76 -12.82 -11.43 -10.04
N ALA A 77 -12.20 -10.28 -9.79
CA ALA A 77 -11.03 -10.19 -8.91
C ALA A 77 -11.39 -10.41 -7.43
N LEU A 78 -12.56 -9.92 -6.99
CA LEU A 78 -12.98 -9.95 -5.59
C LEU A 78 -12.92 -11.36 -4.95
N PRO A 79 -13.55 -12.42 -5.50
CA PRO A 79 -13.47 -13.75 -4.90
C PRO A 79 -12.04 -14.30 -4.89
N VAL A 80 -11.23 -14.04 -5.92
CA VAL A 80 -9.83 -14.47 -5.97
C VAL A 80 -9.00 -13.81 -4.86
N LEU A 81 -9.21 -12.51 -4.63
CA LEU A 81 -8.55 -11.77 -3.55
C LEU A 81 -8.99 -12.25 -2.16
N TRP A 82 -10.28 -12.56 -1.98
CA TRP A 82 -10.77 -13.12 -0.73
C TRP A 82 -10.22 -14.52 -0.46
N ILE A 83 -10.11 -15.38 -1.48
CA ILE A 83 -9.48 -16.70 -1.32
C ILE A 83 -8.00 -16.53 -0.92
N ALA A 84 -7.26 -15.63 -1.57
CA ALA A 84 -5.88 -15.33 -1.21
C ALA A 84 -5.77 -14.81 0.24
N TYR A 85 -6.67 -13.93 0.67
CA TYR A 85 -6.79 -13.48 2.06
C TYR A 85 -7.03 -14.64 3.02
N LEU A 86 -7.99 -15.54 2.72
CA LEU A 86 -8.29 -16.67 3.59
C LEU A 86 -7.09 -17.61 3.74
N ILE A 87 -6.37 -17.86 2.65
CA ILE A 87 -5.16 -18.69 2.67
C ILE A 87 -4.05 -18.01 3.49
N THR A 88 -3.77 -16.73 3.23
CA THR A 88 -2.64 -16.03 3.87
C THR A 88 -2.87 -15.75 5.35
N VAL A 89 -4.09 -15.38 5.73
CA VAL A 89 -4.46 -15.01 7.11
C VAL A 89 -4.82 -16.23 7.95
N HIS A 90 -5.68 -17.13 7.45
CA HIS A 90 -6.24 -18.21 8.28
C HIS A 90 -5.49 -19.54 8.14
N ILE A 91 -4.91 -19.83 6.97
CA ILE A 91 -4.23 -21.12 6.74
C ILE A 91 -2.72 -21.00 6.98
N ALA A 92 -2.08 -20.02 6.35
CA ALA A 92 -0.63 -19.83 6.42
C ALA A 92 -0.19 -19.05 7.66
N GLY A 93 -1.09 -18.27 8.28
CA GLY A 93 -0.76 -17.41 9.44
C GLY A 93 0.30 -16.35 9.12
N ALA A 94 0.40 -15.94 7.86
CA ALA A 94 1.41 -14.99 7.38
C ALA A 94 1.06 -13.53 7.67
N GLU A 95 -0.21 -13.25 8.00
CA GLU A 95 -0.76 -11.92 8.22
C GLU A 95 -1.58 -11.82 9.52
N PRO A 96 -1.75 -10.61 10.10
CA PRO A 96 -2.51 -10.44 11.34
C PRO A 96 -4.01 -10.73 11.17
N HIS A 97 -4.53 -11.66 11.97
CA HIS A 97 -5.96 -12.03 11.96
C HIS A 97 -6.90 -10.93 12.49
N ASP A 98 -6.43 -10.12 13.44
CA ASP A 98 -7.26 -9.17 14.19
C ASP A 98 -7.17 -7.73 13.67
N TRP A 99 -6.98 -7.54 12.35
CA TRP A 99 -6.81 -6.21 11.74
C TRP A 99 -8.01 -5.28 11.97
N MET A 100 -9.22 -5.81 12.20
CA MET A 100 -10.41 -5.03 12.54
C MET A 100 -10.30 -4.29 13.89
N LYS A 101 -9.38 -4.71 14.77
CA LYS A 101 -9.10 -4.02 16.04
C LYS A 101 -8.09 -2.88 15.88
N ALA A 102 -7.63 -2.60 14.66
CA ALA A 102 -6.76 -1.45 14.40
C ALA A 102 -7.46 -0.14 14.79
N ASP A 103 -6.66 0.89 15.05
CA ASP A 103 -7.21 2.20 15.40
C ASP A 103 -8.04 2.79 14.25
N THR A 104 -9.00 3.66 14.59
CA THR A 104 -9.88 4.30 13.61
C THR A 104 -9.09 5.03 12.52
N GLY A 105 -7.96 5.65 12.84
CA GLY A 105 -7.12 6.32 11.86
C GLY A 105 -6.54 5.37 10.82
N THR A 106 -6.10 4.19 11.24
CA THR A 106 -5.62 3.12 10.34
C THR A 106 -6.75 2.55 9.49
N LEU A 107 -7.92 2.29 10.07
CA LEU A 107 -9.09 1.82 9.32
C LEU A 107 -9.58 2.85 8.29
N LEU A 108 -9.55 4.14 8.62
CA LEU A 108 -9.89 5.21 7.68
C LEU A 108 -8.89 5.29 6.53
N LYS A 109 -7.59 5.15 6.78
CA LYS A 109 -6.57 5.09 5.71
C LYS A 109 -6.79 3.88 4.80
N LEU A 110 -7.16 2.74 5.38
CA LEU A 110 -7.48 1.53 4.63
C LEU A 110 -8.72 1.73 3.74
N ILE A 111 -9.83 2.22 4.31
CA ILE A 111 -11.10 2.34 3.59
C ILE A 111 -11.06 3.52 2.61
N LEU A 112 -10.71 4.72 3.06
CA LEU A 112 -10.77 5.93 2.24
C LEU A 112 -9.55 6.05 1.33
N GLY A 113 -8.35 5.84 1.86
CA GLY A 113 -7.12 5.94 1.06
C GLY A 113 -6.98 4.78 0.09
N SER A 114 -6.88 3.56 0.62
CA SER A 114 -6.65 2.38 -0.21
C SER A 114 -7.91 1.94 -0.97
N GLY A 115 -9.06 1.82 -0.29
CA GLY A 115 -10.29 1.33 -0.91
C GLY A 115 -10.92 2.32 -1.89
N LEU A 116 -11.22 3.52 -1.42
CA LEU A 116 -11.96 4.52 -2.22
C LEU A 116 -11.05 5.24 -3.22
N VAL A 117 -9.95 5.85 -2.77
CA VAL A 117 -9.10 6.66 -3.66
C VAL A 117 -8.29 5.77 -4.61
N ALA A 118 -7.47 4.86 -4.07
CA ALA A 118 -6.62 3.99 -4.91
C ALA A 118 -7.41 2.85 -5.58
N GLY A 119 -8.40 2.27 -4.89
CA GLY A 119 -9.13 1.10 -5.34
C GLY A 119 -10.32 1.38 -6.25
N ALA A 120 -11.02 2.50 -6.09
CA ALA A 120 -12.20 2.82 -6.90
C ALA A 120 -11.97 4.02 -7.82
N ALA A 121 -11.65 5.19 -7.26
CA ALA A 121 -11.52 6.43 -8.04
C ALA A 121 -10.42 6.34 -9.09
N ALA A 122 -9.21 5.89 -8.70
CA ALA A 122 -8.11 5.72 -9.65
C ALA A 122 -8.46 4.74 -10.78
N MET A 123 -9.15 3.64 -10.49
CA MET A 123 -9.57 2.68 -11.51
C MET A 123 -10.62 3.27 -12.47
N VAL A 124 -11.60 4.02 -11.96
CA VAL A 124 -12.60 4.71 -12.78
C VAL A 124 -11.94 5.70 -13.73
N PHE A 125 -11.07 6.58 -13.23
CA PHE A 125 -10.37 7.55 -14.06
C PHE A 125 -9.44 6.88 -15.09
N PHE A 126 -8.74 5.82 -14.68
CA PHE A 126 -7.85 5.08 -15.58
C PHE A 126 -8.61 4.39 -16.71
N TYR A 127 -9.73 3.72 -16.42
CA TYR A 127 -10.54 3.05 -17.43
C TYR A 127 -11.23 4.05 -18.38
N MET A 128 -11.66 5.20 -17.85
CA MET A 128 -12.19 6.28 -18.67
C MET A 128 -11.12 6.83 -19.63
N ALA A 129 -9.89 7.03 -19.14
CA ALA A 129 -8.77 7.46 -19.97
C ALA A 129 -8.40 6.40 -21.02
N LEU A 130 -8.39 5.11 -20.67
CA LEU A 130 -8.18 4.00 -21.61
C LEU A 130 -9.26 3.89 -22.67
N ASN A 131 -10.47 4.39 -22.42
CA ASN A 131 -11.52 4.44 -23.43
C ASN A 131 -11.30 5.59 -24.44
N LEU A 132 -10.66 6.67 -24.00
CA LEU A 132 -10.44 7.88 -24.81
C LEU A 132 -9.09 7.90 -25.55
N GLY A 133 -8.06 7.25 -25.02
CA GLY A 133 -6.69 7.33 -25.54
C GLY A 133 -5.99 5.98 -25.68
N GLU A 134 -4.89 5.96 -26.43
CA GLU A 134 -4.07 4.76 -26.65
C GLU A 134 -3.44 4.26 -25.35
N ILE A 135 -3.38 2.94 -25.13
CA ILE A 135 -2.71 2.36 -23.94
C ILE A 135 -1.26 2.84 -23.83
N SER A 136 -0.55 2.88 -24.96
CA SER A 136 0.85 3.30 -25.05
C SER A 136 1.09 4.74 -24.58
N ARG A 137 0.04 5.58 -24.53
CA ARG A 137 0.13 6.93 -23.98
C ARG A 137 -0.42 7.01 -22.56
N VAL A 138 -1.65 6.52 -22.35
CA VAL A 138 -2.38 6.65 -21.09
C VAL A 138 -1.67 5.94 -19.94
N LYS A 139 -1.20 4.71 -20.17
CA LYS A 139 -0.63 3.89 -19.10
C LYS A 139 0.71 4.42 -18.61
N PRO A 140 1.69 4.75 -19.46
CA PRO A 140 2.93 5.38 -19.00
C PRO A 140 2.70 6.66 -18.21
N ILE A 141 1.77 7.53 -18.63
CA ILE A 141 1.44 8.77 -17.90
C ILE A 141 0.95 8.45 -16.48
N ALA A 142 -0.09 7.61 -16.36
CA ALA A 142 -0.65 7.26 -15.06
C ALA A 142 0.38 6.55 -14.15
N PHE A 143 1.15 5.62 -14.70
CA PHE A 143 2.09 4.78 -13.94
C PHE A 143 3.44 5.45 -13.65
N ALA A 144 3.77 6.58 -14.29
CA ALA A 144 4.91 7.41 -13.90
C ALA A 144 4.53 8.51 -12.90
N LEU A 145 3.29 9.01 -12.95
CA LEU A 145 2.80 9.93 -11.92
C LEU A 145 2.64 9.25 -10.57
N ALA A 146 2.20 7.99 -10.52
CA ALA A 146 2.04 7.25 -9.26
C ALA A 146 3.33 7.15 -8.41
N PRO A 147 4.50 6.74 -8.94
CA PRO A 147 5.74 6.74 -8.16
C PRO A 147 6.24 8.16 -7.83
N ALA A 148 6.01 9.14 -8.72
CA ALA A 148 6.36 10.54 -8.43
C ALA A 148 5.57 11.08 -7.23
N THR A 149 4.25 10.88 -7.21
CA THR A 149 3.40 11.28 -6.09
C THR A 149 3.70 10.47 -4.83
N ALA A 150 3.98 9.17 -4.95
CA ALA A 150 4.37 8.34 -3.81
C ALA A 150 5.66 8.84 -3.15
N VAL A 151 6.68 9.22 -3.92
CA VAL A 151 7.94 9.76 -3.39
C VAL A 151 7.71 11.11 -2.72
N LEU A 152 6.92 12.00 -3.32
CA LEU A 152 6.60 13.31 -2.76
C LEU A 152 5.79 13.21 -1.46
N LEU A 153 4.69 12.44 -1.48
CA LEU A 153 3.85 12.24 -0.30
C LEU A 153 4.54 11.40 0.77
N GLY A 154 5.37 10.44 0.39
CA GLY A 154 6.23 9.69 1.31
C GLY A 154 7.17 10.61 2.08
N TRP A 155 7.77 11.59 1.40
CA TRP A 155 8.58 12.61 2.04
C TRP A 155 7.78 13.57 2.93
N MET A 156 6.63 14.05 2.47
CA MET A 156 5.85 15.07 3.19
C MET A 156 5.02 14.51 4.36
N ILE A 157 4.37 13.36 4.16
CA ILE A 157 3.38 12.78 5.08
C ILE A 157 3.97 11.65 5.91
N LEU A 158 4.77 10.78 5.28
CA LEU A 158 5.42 9.64 5.97
C LEU A 158 6.81 10.01 6.52
N HIS A 159 7.29 11.23 6.26
CA HIS A 159 8.61 11.72 6.66
C HIS A 159 9.77 10.82 6.18
N GLU A 160 9.61 10.18 5.03
CA GLU A 160 10.69 9.41 4.41
C GLU A 160 11.83 10.32 3.93
N PRO A 161 13.10 9.90 4.02
CA PRO A 161 14.21 10.71 3.55
C PRO A 161 14.14 10.89 2.03
N MET A 162 14.13 12.16 1.61
CA MET A 162 14.27 12.57 0.22
C MET A 162 15.75 12.78 -0.11
N THR A 163 16.33 11.86 -0.89
CA THR A 163 17.71 11.97 -1.34
C THR A 163 17.74 12.57 -2.75
N VAL A 164 18.85 13.23 -3.10
CA VAL A 164 19.08 13.74 -4.48
C VAL A 164 18.92 12.62 -5.50
N ARG A 165 19.39 11.40 -5.17
CA ARG A 165 19.22 10.21 -6.02
C ARG A 165 17.74 9.87 -6.28
N LYS A 166 16.86 9.92 -5.27
CA LYS A 166 15.41 9.71 -5.46
C LYS A 166 14.82 10.78 -6.37
N GLY A 167 15.18 12.05 -6.16
CA GLY A 167 14.71 13.16 -6.99
C GLY A 167 15.11 13.02 -8.47
N VAL A 168 16.38 12.71 -8.74
CA VAL A 168 16.88 12.47 -10.10
C VAL A 168 16.19 11.26 -10.74
N ALA A 169 15.99 10.17 -10.01
CA ALA A 169 15.30 8.99 -10.52
C ALA A 169 13.85 9.30 -10.94
N VAL A 170 13.10 10.05 -10.11
CA VAL A 170 11.74 10.49 -10.46
C VAL A 170 11.75 11.38 -11.70
N ALA A 171 12.68 12.34 -11.78
CA ALA A 171 12.81 13.20 -12.95
C ALA A 171 13.10 12.40 -14.23
N LEU A 172 13.95 11.38 -14.18
CA LEU A 172 14.25 10.49 -15.31
C LEU A 172 13.02 9.65 -15.72
N ILE A 173 12.25 9.14 -14.77
CA ILE A 173 11.01 8.40 -15.07
C ILE A 173 10.02 9.32 -15.81
N LEU A 174 9.79 10.53 -15.30
CA LEU A 174 8.89 11.50 -15.91
C LEU A 174 9.39 11.94 -17.30
N ALA A 175 10.68 12.23 -17.45
CA ALA A 175 11.29 12.59 -18.74
C ALA A 175 11.15 11.46 -19.77
N GLY A 176 11.37 10.21 -19.36
CA GLY A 176 11.19 9.04 -20.22
C GLY A 176 9.75 8.88 -20.69
N VAL A 177 8.76 9.14 -19.82
CA VAL A 177 7.34 9.12 -20.20
C VAL A 177 6.97 10.29 -21.10
N VAL A 178 7.49 11.49 -20.87
CA VAL A 178 7.28 12.63 -21.78
C VAL A 178 7.84 12.30 -23.17
N LEU A 179 9.04 11.71 -23.25
CA LEU A 179 9.63 11.28 -24.51
C LEU A 179 8.79 10.20 -25.21
N LEU A 180 8.32 9.19 -24.46
CA LEU A 180 7.50 8.11 -24.99
C LEU A 180 6.14 8.59 -25.51
N THR A 181 5.54 9.57 -24.85
CA THR A 181 4.16 10.03 -25.11
C THR A 181 4.10 11.25 -26.04
N GLY A 182 5.17 12.05 -26.09
CA GLY A 182 5.25 13.31 -26.84
C GLY A 182 5.44 13.17 -28.36
N GLY A 183 5.87 12.00 -28.85
CA GLY A 183 6.12 11.76 -30.29
C GLY A 183 4.86 11.59 -31.16
N GLY A 184 3.67 11.70 -30.59
CA GLY A 184 2.41 11.31 -31.21
C GLY A 184 1.57 12.42 -31.83
N ALA A 185 2.13 13.61 -32.04
CA ALA A 185 1.51 14.71 -32.78
C ALA A 185 2.20 14.86 -34.15
N LYS A 186 1.86 13.97 -35.08
CA LYS A 186 1.93 14.25 -36.51
C LYS A 186 0.55 13.94 -37.08
N HIS A 187 0.01 14.98 -37.72
CA HIS A 187 -1.31 15.16 -38.32
C HIS A 187 -2.05 13.90 -38.77
#